data_AF-A0A7C4PAX8-F1
#
_entry.id   AF-A0A7C4PAX8-F1
#
_cell.length_a   1.000
_cell.length_b   1.000
_cell.length_c   1.000
_cell.angle_alpha   90.00
_cell.angle_beta   90.00
_cell.angle_gamma   90.00
#
_symmetry.space_group_name_H-M   'P 1'
#
loop_
_entity.id
_entity.type
_entity.pdbx_description
1 polymer ?
#
loop_
_entity_poly.entity_id
_entity_poly.type
_entity_poly.pdbx_seq_one_letter_code
_entity_poly.pdbx_strand_id
1 'polypeptide(L)'
;MRRFIILVLLLLLVATIEGLPKTKYLIPCKVKLIQASRDSAIAQVGVREKTGKNDGFKVEQYLKSVDRFKGDAYCAAGQYWCFYSACLDLKYPLTSIPIYRTGSTVTMFNEAIRVGYKMTPTPFDNDLIF
;
A
#
# COMPACT_ATOMS: atom_id res chain seq x y z
N MET A 1 -30.30 20.58 -32.62
CA MET A 1 -29.32 19.55 -33.03
C MET A 1 -27.86 19.99 -32.83
N ARG A 2 -27.38 21.07 -33.46
CA ARG A 2 -25.97 21.54 -33.35
C ARG A 2 -25.49 21.83 -31.92
N ARG A 3 -26.34 22.46 -31.07
CA ARG A 3 -26.02 22.72 -29.65
C ARG A 3 -25.92 21.45 -28.80
N PHE A 4 -26.72 20.43 -29.11
CA PHE A 4 -26.70 19.14 -28.43
C PHE A 4 -25.41 18.36 -28.76
N ILE A 5 -25.00 18.37 -30.03
CA ILE A 5 -23.74 17.75 -30.48
C ILE A 5 -22.53 18.42 -29.78
N ILE A 6 -22.51 19.75 -29.69
CA ILE A 6 -21.43 20.47 -28.99
C ILE A 6 -21.39 20.08 -27.50
N LEU A 7 -22.56 19.96 -26.86
CA LEU A 7 -22.63 19.57 -25.44
C LEU A 7 -22.12 18.14 -25.21
N VAL A 8 -22.48 17.20 -26.10
CA VAL A 8 -21.98 15.81 -26.06
C VAL A 8 -20.47 15.77 -26.27
N LEU A 9 -19.93 16.54 -27.22
CA LEU A 9 -18.49 16.61 -27.45
C LEU A 9 -17.73 17.19 -26.25
N LEU A 10 -18.28 18.21 -25.58
CA LEU A 10 -17.70 18.77 -24.36
C LEU A 10 -17.74 17.76 -23.19
N LEU A 11 -18.83 17.01 -23.02
CA LEU A 11 -18.94 15.97 -22.00
C LEU A 11 -17.95 14.82 -22.24
N LEU A 12 -17.79 14.40 -23.50
CA LEU A 12 -16.80 13.40 -23.89
C LEU A 12 -15.36 13.90 -23.68
N LEU A 13 -15.08 15.18 -23.96
CA LEU A 13 -13.77 15.77 -23.71
C LEU A 13 -13.44 15.82 -22.22
N VAL A 14 -14.38 16.24 -21.37
CA VAL A 14 -14.19 16.27 -19.90
C VAL A 14 -13.96 14.86 -19.34
N ALA A 15 -14.67 13.85 -19.85
CA ALA A 15 -14.49 12.45 -19.44
C ALA A 15 -13.09 11.89 -19.75
N THR A 16 -12.32 12.50 -20.67
CA THR A 16 -10.94 12.07 -20.98
C THR A 16 -9.87 12.67 -20.06
N ILE A 17 -10.21 13.68 -19.25
CA ILE A 17 -9.24 14.38 -18.38
C ILE A 17 -8.96 13.59 -17.09
N GLU A 18 -9.80 12.61 -16.74
CA GLU A 18 -9.67 11.80 -15.51
C GLU A 18 -8.58 10.71 -15.57
N GLY A 19 -7.86 10.59 -16.70
CA GLY A 19 -6.85 9.56 -16.92
C GLY A 19 -5.42 9.91 -16.49
N LEU A 20 -5.19 11.07 -15.86
CA LEU A 20 -3.84 11.44 -15.42
C LEU A 20 -3.38 10.53 -14.26
N PRO A 21 -2.15 9.99 -14.31
CA PRO A 21 -1.69 9.04 -13.32
C PRO A 21 -1.64 9.67 -11.93
N LYS A 22 -2.32 9.00 -10.98
CA LYS A 22 -2.40 9.40 -9.59
C LYS A 22 -1.00 9.44 -9.00
N THR A 23 -0.67 10.57 -8.38
CA THR A 23 0.64 10.96 -7.86
C THR A 23 1.37 9.84 -7.10
N LYS A 24 2.70 9.78 -7.24
CA LYS A 24 3.59 8.92 -6.46
C LYS A 24 4.33 9.73 -5.39
N TYR A 25 4.61 9.11 -4.25
CA TYR A 25 5.43 9.70 -3.19
C TYR A 25 6.55 8.75 -2.80
N LEU A 26 7.79 9.23 -2.80
CA LEU A 26 8.97 8.51 -2.33
C LEU A 26 9.11 8.71 -0.82
N ILE A 27 9.11 7.61 -0.07
CA ILE A 27 9.49 7.60 1.34
C ILE A 27 10.89 6.99 1.45
N PRO A 28 11.88 7.70 2.02
CA PRO A 28 13.21 7.14 2.24
C PRO A 28 13.18 5.88 3.11
N CYS A 29 13.90 4.85 2.72
CA CYS A 29 14.03 3.60 3.46
C CYS A 29 15.47 3.09 3.40
N LYS A 30 15.91 2.43 4.48
CA LYS A 30 17.21 1.75 4.52
C LYS A 30 17.19 0.59 3.52
N VAL A 31 18.21 0.51 2.65
CA VAL A 31 18.29 -0.52 1.58
C VAL A 31 18.15 -1.94 2.12
N LYS A 32 18.85 -2.28 3.22
CA LYS A 32 18.73 -3.61 3.84
C LYS A 32 17.32 -3.90 4.37
N LEU A 33 16.61 -2.87 4.85
CA LEU A 33 15.27 -3.05 5.40
C LEU A 33 14.24 -3.31 4.29
N ILE A 34 14.29 -2.56 3.18
CA ILE A 34 13.36 -2.78 2.06
C ILE A 34 13.59 -4.12 1.35
N GLN A 35 14.83 -4.60 1.32
CA GLN A 35 15.17 -5.95 0.83
C GLN A 35 14.61 -7.03 1.75
N ALA A 36 14.89 -6.96 3.05
CA ALA A 36 14.38 -7.94 4.01
C ALA A 36 12.84 -7.94 4.12
N SER A 37 12.18 -6.78 3.95
CA SER A 37 10.72 -6.73 3.89
C SER A 37 10.18 -7.39 2.62
N ARG A 38 10.87 -7.24 1.48
CA ARG A 38 10.54 -7.95 0.24
C ARG A 38 10.67 -9.47 0.42
N ASP A 39 11.74 -9.93 1.07
CA ASP A 39 11.94 -11.35 1.36
C ASP A 39 10.82 -11.90 2.27
N SER A 40 10.43 -11.12 3.29
CA SER A 40 9.29 -11.44 4.17
C SER A 40 7.99 -11.58 3.38
N ALA A 41 7.74 -10.69 2.41
CA ALA A 41 6.56 -10.73 1.54
C ALA A 41 6.56 -11.95 0.61
N ILE A 42 7.70 -12.28 0.00
CA ILE A 42 7.86 -13.48 -0.83
C ILE A 42 7.58 -14.75 -0.01
N ALA A 43 8.03 -14.80 1.24
CA ALA A 43 7.75 -15.92 2.14
C ALA A 43 6.26 -16.07 2.50
N GLN A 44 5.41 -15.07 2.25
CA GLN A 44 3.96 -15.17 2.44
C GLN A 44 3.22 -15.63 1.18
N VAL A 45 3.91 -15.83 0.05
CA VAL A 45 3.28 -16.37 -1.17
C VAL A 45 2.68 -17.75 -0.88
N GLY A 46 1.40 -17.90 -1.18
CA GLY A 46 0.63 -19.13 -0.91
C GLY A 46 -0.07 -19.17 0.44
N VAL A 47 0.15 -18.19 1.34
CA VAL A 47 -0.70 -18.01 2.52
C VAL A 47 -2.12 -17.70 2.06
N ARG A 48 -3.07 -18.46 2.60
CA ARG A 48 -4.50 -18.30 2.33
C ARG A 48 -5.24 -18.08 3.64
N GLU A 49 -6.36 -17.38 3.53
CA GLU A 49 -7.32 -17.31 4.62
C GLU A 49 -7.82 -18.70 4.99
N LYS A 50 -8.14 -18.90 6.28
CA LYS A 50 -8.68 -20.17 6.75
C LYS A 50 -10.07 -20.42 6.19
N THR A 51 -10.92 -19.40 6.15
CA THR A 51 -12.34 -19.52 5.77
C THR A 51 -12.78 -18.58 4.64
N GLY A 52 -11.87 -17.75 4.12
CA GLY A 52 -12.23 -16.71 3.14
C GLY A 52 -12.92 -15.49 3.77
N LYS A 53 -12.74 -15.28 5.09
CA LYS A 53 -13.32 -14.17 5.86
C LYS A 53 -12.25 -13.37 6.58
N ASN A 54 -11.15 -13.07 5.89
CA ASN A 54 -9.99 -12.34 6.41
C ASN A 54 -9.46 -12.95 7.72
N ASP A 55 -9.23 -14.26 7.73
CA ASP A 55 -8.89 -14.99 8.95
C ASP A 55 -7.85 -16.08 8.76
N GLY A 56 -7.33 -16.61 9.88
CA GLY A 56 -6.30 -17.64 9.89
C GLY A 56 -5.02 -17.15 10.55
N PHE A 57 -4.20 -18.08 11.03
CA PHE A 57 -3.07 -17.78 11.90
C PHE A 57 -2.14 -16.69 11.35
N LYS A 58 -1.71 -16.80 10.09
CA LYS A 58 -0.84 -15.81 9.43
C LYS A 58 -1.54 -14.48 9.18
N VAL A 59 -2.77 -14.49 8.68
CA VAL A 59 -3.56 -13.28 8.43
C VAL A 59 -3.79 -12.50 9.73
N GLU A 60 -4.11 -13.19 10.81
CA GLU A 60 -4.29 -12.61 12.14
C GLU A 60 -2.97 -12.05 12.72
N GLN A 61 -1.80 -12.58 12.34
CA GLN A 61 -0.50 -11.96 12.68
C GLN A 61 -0.29 -10.63 11.96
N TYR A 62 -0.70 -10.53 10.69
CA TYR A 62 -0.62 -9.26 9.95
C TYR A 62 -1.48 -8.21 10.64
N LEU A 63 -2.73 -8.55 10.96
CA LEU A 63 -3.68 -7.66 11.61
C LEU A 63 -3.19 -7.18 12.98
N LYS A 64 -2.62 -8.08 13.79
CA LYS A 64 -2.02 -7.73 15.08
C LYS A 64 -0.87 -6.72 14.97
N SER A 65 -0.12 -6.71 13.86
CA SER A 65 0.98 -5.75 13.69
C SER A 65 0.52 -4.29 13.66
N VAL A 66 -0.77 -4.05 13.38
CA VAL A 66 -1.40 -2.73 13.26
C VAL A 66 -2.65 -2.59 14.14
N ASP A 67 -2.75 -3.38 15.22
CA ASP A 67 -3.87 -3.38 16.18
C ASP A 67 -5.26 -3.53 15.51
N ARG A 68 -5.36 -4.45 14.56
CA ARG A 68 -6.62 -4.86 13.92
C ARG A 68 -7.02 -6.27 14.35
N PHE A 69 -8.27 -6.63 14.10
CA PHE A 69 -8.87 -7.87 14.57
C PHE A 69 -9.24 -8.80 13.41
N LYS A 70 -9.31 -10.10 13.70
CA LYS A 70 -9.78 -11.13 12.76
C LYS A 70 -11.05 -10.66 12.04
N GLY A 71 -11.11 -10.80 10.72
CA GLY A 71 -12.22 -10.34 9.89
C GLY A 71 -11.96 -8.99 9.21
N ASP A 72 -11.05 -8.17 9.75
CA ASP A 72 -10.65 -6.91 9.13
C ASP A 72 -9.84 -7.15 7.84
N ALA A 73 -9.93 -6.22 6.89
CA ALA A 73 -9.07 -6.22 5.70
C ALA A 73 -7.59 -6.13 6.10
N TYR A 74 -6.75 -6.99 5.51
CA TYR A 74 -5.36 -7.18 5.96
C TYR A 74 -4.31 -6.78 4.91
N CYS A 75 -4.68 -6.23 3.76
CA CYS A 75 -3.72 -5.92 2.70
C CYS A 75 -2.63 -4.94 3.16
N ALA A 76 -3.01 -3.78 3.71
CA ALA A 76 -2.07 -2.81 4.27
C ALA A 76 -1.37 -3.35 5.54
N ALA A 77 -2.10 -4.10 6.37
CA ALA A 77 -1.55 -4.76 7.55
C ALA A 77 -0.43 -5.75 7.20
N GLY A 78 -0.60 -6.51 6.11
CA GLY A 78 0.38 -7.47 5.61
C GLY A 78 1.65 -6.79 5.10
N GLN A 79 1.51 -5.66 4.39
CA GLN A 79 2.66 -4.86 3.97
C GLN A 79 3.42 -4.30 5.17
N TYR A 80 2.71 -3.74 6.17
CA TYR A 80 3.33 -3.29 7.41
C TYR A 80 4.03 -4.45 8.15
N TRP A 81 3.37 -5.61 8.25
CA TRP A 81 3.93 -6.79 8.89
C TRP A 81 5.24 -7.26 8.24
N CYS A 82 5.38 -7.14 6.91
CA CYS A 82 6.63 -7.49 6.22
C CYS A 82 7.80 -6.61 6.69
N PHE A 83 7.57 -5.30 6.86
CA PHE A 83 8.58 -4.41 7.43
C PHE A 83 8.81 -4.66 8.93
N TYR A 84 7.75 -4.97 9.68
CA TYR A 84 7.83 -5.33 11.09
C TYR A 84 8.73 -6.56 11.30
N SER A 85 8.47 -7.65 10.59
CA SER A 85 9.26 -8.88 10.64
C SER A 85 10.72 -8.63 10.24
N ALA A 86 10.94 -7.89 9.16
CA ALA A 86 12.28 -7.50 8.72
C ALA A 86 13.04 -6.66 9.77
N CYS A 87 12.36 -5.75 10.47
CA CYS A 87 12.96 -4.99 11.57
C CYS A 87 13.36 -5.92 12.74
N LEU A 88 12.53 -6.89 13.10
CA LEU A 88 12.87 -7.85 14.15
C LEU A 88 14.09 -8.69 13.77
N ASP A 89 14.13 -9.21 12.55
CA ASP A 89 15.23 -10.05 12.05
C ASP A 89 16.56 -9.27 11.97
N LEU A 90 16.50 -8.03 11.48
CA LEU A 90 17.65 -7.13 11.39
C LEU A 90 18.03 -6.46 12.73
N LYS A 91 17.23 -6.69 13.79
CA LYS A 91 17.36 -6.00 15.09
C LYS A 91 17.34 -4.47 14.97
N TYR A 92 16.55 -3.95 14.04
CA TYR A 92 16.31 -2.52 13.90
C TYR A 92 15.16 -2.08 14.80
N PRO A 93 15.19 -0.84 15.33
CA PRO A 93 14.03 -0.31 16.05
C PRO A 93 12.84 -0.21 15.09
N LEU A 94 11.63 -0.49 15.58
CA LEU A 94 10.40 -0.42 14.78
C LEU A 94 10.12 0.98 14.22
N THR A 95 10.73 2.02 14.80
CA THR A 95 10.74 3.39 14.25
C THR A 95 11.48 3.51 12.91
N SER A 96 12.21 2.48 12.48
CA SER A 96 12.83 2.41 11.15
C SER A 96 11.86 2.04 10.03
N ILE A 97 10.65 1.57 10.37
CA ILE A 97 9.64 1.20 9.37
C ILE A 97 9.17 2.49 8.66
N PRO A 98 9.31 2.58 7.33
CA PRO A 98 9.04 3.82 6.60
C PRO A 98 7.54 4.09 6.39
N ILE A 99 6.73 3.03 6.36
CA ILE A 99 5.29 3.13 6.11
C ILE A 99 4.49 3.26 7.40
N TYR A 100 3.40 4.02 7.33
CA TYR A 100 2.59 4.29 8.50
C TYR A 100 1.90 3.03 9.04
N ARG A 101 1.85 2.90 10.37
CA ARG A 101 1.25 1.75 11.06
C ARG A 101 -0.27 1.83 11.01
N THR A 102 -0.89 1.19 10.02
CA THR A 102 -2.35 1.16 9.84
C THR A 102 -2.82 -0.04 9.03
N GLY A 103 -4.08 -0.45 9.22
CA GLY A 103 -4.76 -1.42 8.35
C GLY A 103 -5.44 -0.80 7.12
N SER A 104 -5.43 0.54 6.99
CA SER A 104 -6.09 1.26 5.89
C SER A 104 -5.09 1.67 4.81
N THR A 105 -5.32 1.23 3.57
CA THR A 105 -4.54 1.63 2.39
C THR A 105 -4.59 3.13 2.16
N VAL A 106 -5.78 3.73 2.29
CA VAL A 106 -5.98 5.17 2.14
C VAL A 106 -5.22 5.96 3.20
N THR A 107 -5.25 5.51 4.46
CA THR A 107 -4.50 6.18 5.53
C THR A 107 -2.99 6.06 5.30
N MET A 108 -2.51 4.89 4.88
CA MET A 108 -1.08 4.68 4.57
C MET A 108 -0.62 5.60 3.42
N PHE A 109 -1.44 5.75 2.38
CA PHE A 109 -1.16 6.66 1.27
C PHE A 109 -1.23 8.14 1.66
N ASN A 110 -2.21 8.53 2.47
CA ASN A 110 -2.31 9.91 2.98
C ASN A 110 -1.10 10.30 3.83
N GLU A 111 -0.56 9.36 4.61
CA GLU A 111 0.68 9.57 5.35
C GLU A 111 1.89 9.66 4.42
N ALA A 112 1.91 8.90 3.32
CA ALA A 112 2.93 9.04 2.28
C ALA A 112 2.91 10.43 1.62
N ILE A 113 1.71 11.01 1.39
CA ILE A 113 1.55 12.39 0.91
C ILE A 113 2.18 13.37 1.92
N ARG A 114 1.97 13.13 3.22
CA ARG A 114 2.41 14.04 4.29
C ARG A 114 3.92 14.04 4.49
N VAL A 115 4.58 12.89 4.39
CA VAL A 115 6.00 12.72 4.76
C VAL A 115 6.93 12.45 3.56
N GLY A 116 6.39 12.06 2.41
CA GLY A 116 7.16 11.66 1.24
C GLY A 116 7.43 12.81 0.27
N TYR A 117 8.34 12.55 -0.67
CA TYR A 117 8.65 13.46 -1.78
C TYR A 117 7.79 13.12 -2.99
N LYS A 118 7.05 14.08 -3.54
CA LYS A 118 6.25 13.86 -4.75
C LYS A 118 7.15 13.50 -5.94
N MET A 119 6.79 12.43 -6.65
CA MET A 119 7.53 11.88 -7.80
C MET A 119 6.61 11.71 -9.01
N THR A 120 7.22 11.56 -10.19
CA THR A 120 6.53 11.08 -11.40
C THR A 120 5.95 9.69 -11.13
N PRO A 121 4.68 9.41 -11.48
CA PRO A 121 3.99 8.17 -11.18
C PRO A 121 4.36 7.01 -12.13
N THR A 122 5.64 6.91 -12.49
CA THR A 122 6.18 5.75 -13.18
C THR A 122 6.46 4.66 -12.14
N PRO A 123 5.94 3.42 -12.32
CA PRO A 123 6.21 2.32 -11.41
C PRO A 123 7.68 1.90 -11.42
N PHE A 124 8.22 1.56 -10.25
CA PHE A 124 9.54 0.99 -10.04
C PHE A 124 9.48 -0.14 -9.01
N ASP A 125 10.56 -0.90 -8.94
CA ASP A 125 10.79 -1.93 -7.92
C ASP A 125 10.59 -1.39 -6.49
N ASN A 126 9.84 -2.14 -5.68
CA ASN A 126 9.41 -1.82 -4.30
C ASN A 126 8.34 -0.73 -4.16
N ASP A 127 7.74 -0.26 -5.25
CA ASP A 127 6.56 0.60 -5.12
C ASP A 127 5.39 -0.15 -4.48
N LEU A 128 4.73 0.49 -3.52
CA LEU A 128 3.43 0.07 -3.03
C LEU A 128 2.34 0.67 -3.92
N ILE A 129 1.48 -0.18 -4.45
CA ILE A 129 0.34 0.22 -5.28
C ILE A 129 -0.91 0.21 -4.39
N PHE A 130 -1.65 1.33 -4.41
CA PHE A 130 -2.86 1.55 -3.63
C PHE A 130 -4.09 1.68 -4.52
#